data_AF-A0A7Y2GUE3-F1
#
_entry.id   AF-A0A7Y2GUE3-F1
#
_cell.length_a   1.000
_cell.length_b   1.000
_cell.length_c   1.000
_cell.angle_alpha   90.00
_cell.angle_beta   90.00
_cell.angle_gamma   90.00
#
_symmetry.space_group_name_H-M   'P 1'
#
loop_
_entity.id
_entity.type
_entity.pdbx_description
1 polymer ?
#
loop_
_entity_poly.entity_id
_entity_poly.type
_entity_poly.pdbx_seq_one_letter_code
_entity_poly.pdbx_strand_id
1 'polypeptide(L)'
;GPYAVLASLVVLSSMLSQGLDGAPAVVLLTPVVLSTAEGVGISPYPLMMGVALAASAAFMTPFSHKANLLVMGAGGYRSWDYIKTGTPLTIVILITLIILVPVFFPF
;
A
#
# COMPACT_ATOMS: atom_id res chain seq x y z
N GLY A 1 7.98 2.76 17.81
CA GLY A 1 8.79 1.56 17.52
C GLY A 1 8.74 1.24 16.03
N PRO A 2 9.72 0.50 15.48
CA PRO A 2 9.86 0.28 14.03
C PRO A 2 8.61 -0.31 13.35
N TYR A 3 7.93 -1.25 14.01
CA TYR A 3 6.66 -1.83 13.53
C TYR A 3 5.54 -0.79 13.35
N ALA A 4 5.42 0.18 14.26
CA ALA A 4 4.40 1.22 14.17
C ALA A 4 4.68 2.20 13.01
N VAL A 5 5.96 2.47 12.74
CA VAL A 5 6.40 3.30 11.61
C VAL A 5 6.16 2.58 10.28
N LEU A 6 6.48 1.29 10.21
CA LEU A 6 6.16 0.48 9.04
C LEU A 6 4.65 0.44 8.79
N ALA A 7 3.85 0.16 9.83
CA ALA A 7 2.40 0.07 9.72
C ALA A 7 1.77 1.38 9.22
N SER A 8 2.21 2.54 9.74
CA SER A 8 1.68 3.83 9.29
C SER A 8 2.02 4.12 7.83
N LEU A 9 3.27 3.85 7.40
CA LEU A 9 3.70 4.05 6.02
C LEU A 9 3.00 3.08 5.04
N VAL A 10 2.81 1.83 5.43
CA VAL A 10 2.08 0.82 4.66
C VAL A 10 0.61 1.21 4.46
N VAL A 11 -0.06 1.67 5.53
CA VAL A 11 -1.45 2.16 5.44
C VAL A 11 -1.52 3.41 4.56
N LEU A 12 -0.64 4.39 4.76
CA LEU A 12 -0.59 5.61 3.95
C LEU A 12 -0.36 5.29 2.47
N SER A 13 0.54 4.36 2.16
CA SER A 13 0.82 3.90 0.80
C SER A 13 -0.40 3.28 0.14
N SER A 14 -1.10 2.39 0.84
CA SER A 14 -2.33 1.78 0.32
C SER A 14 -3.46 2.78 0.13
N MET A 15 -3.56 3.81 0.97
CA MET A 15 -4.56 4.87 0.78
C MET A 15 -4.21 5.77 -0.41
N LEU A 16 -2.93 6.11 -0.60
CA LEU A 16 -2.48 6.91 -1.74
C LEU A 16 -2.64 6.15 -3.07
N SER A 17 -2.33 4.86 -3.10
CA SER A 17 -2.49 4.03 -4.31
C SER A 17 -3.95 3.77 -4.69
N GLN A 18 -4.92 4.13 -3.85
CA GLN A 18 -6.34 4.08 -4.23
C GLN A 18 -6.74 5.22 -5.17
N GLY A 19 -6.04 6.36 -5.11
CA GLY A 19 -6.29 7.53 -5.97
C GLY A 19 -5.28 7.71 -7.10
N LEU A 20 -4.12 7.07 -7.01
CA LEU A 20 -3.02 7.15 -7.96
C LEU A 20 -2.66 5.74 -8.44
N ASP A 21 -2.15 5.60 -9.67
CA ASP A 21 -1.47 4.35 -10.06
C ASP A 21 -0.33 4.06 -9.04
N GLY A 22 -0.08 2.78 -8.75
CA GLY A 22 0.83 2.38 -7.66
C GLY A 22 2.24 2.96 -7.74
N ALA A 23 2.86 3.01 -8.93
CA ALA A 23 4.22 3.52 -9.10
C ALA A 23 4.38 5.01 -8.72
N PRO A 24 3.53 5.93 -9.20
CA PRO A 24 3.50 7.31 -8.71
C PRO A 24 3.40 7.44 -7.18
N ALA A 25 2.55 6.63 -6.53
CA ALA A 25 2.38 6.68 -5.08
C ALA A 25 3.68 6.33 -4.32
N VAL A 26 4.44 5.33 -4.79
CA VAL A 26 5.73 4.94 -4.20
C VAL A 26 6.76 6.06 -4.35
N VAL A 27 6.87 6.67 -5.54
CA VAL A 27 7.82 7.75 -5.79
C VAL A 27 7.54 8.95 -4.88
N LEU A 28 6.26 9.30 -4.69
CA LEU A 28 5.85 10.39 -3.78
C LEU A 28 6.19 10.10 -2.31
N LEU A 29 6.06 8.84 -1.88
CA LEU A 29 6.35 8.44 -0.50
C LEU A 29 7.82 8.20 -0.22
N THR A 30 8.63 7.92 -1.24
CA THR A 30 10.08 7.66 -1.10
C THR A 30 10.80 8.69 -0.22
N PRO A 31 10.70 10.01 -0.45
CA PRO A 31 11.39 10.99 0.41
C PRO A 31 10.92 10.94 1.88
N VAL A 32 9.64 10.67 2.12
CA VAL A 32 9.07 10.53 3.47
C VAL A 32 9.66 9.30 4.16
N VAL A 33 9.75 8.17 3.44
CA VAL A 33 10.32 6.92 3.95
C VAL A 33 11.78 7.11 4.34
N LEU A 34 12.59 7.70 3.45
CA LEU A 34 14.02 7.93 3.70
C LEU A 34 14.23 8.84 4.92
N SER A 35 13.49 9.95 4.99
CA SER A 35 13.58 10.89 6.11
C SER A 35 13.13 10.26 7.44
N THR A 36 12.11 9.41 7.39
CA THR A 36 11.59 8.70 8.58
C THR A 36 12.56 7.63 9.06
N ALA A 37 13.20 6.90 8.13
CA ALA A 37 14.21 5.90 8.45
C ALA A 37 15.41 6.54 9.16
N GLU A 38 15.91 7.66 8.63
CA GLU A 38 17.00 8.44 9.23
C GLU A 38 16.61 8.97 10.61
N GLY A 39 15.41 9.55 10.75
CA GLY A 39 14.94 10.11 12.03
C GLY A 39 14.74 9.08 13.14
N VAL A 40 14.48 7.82 12.79
CA VAL A 40 14.29 6.71 13.75
C VAL A 40 15.54 5.84 13.89
N GLY A 41 16.56 6.05 13.03
CA GLY A 41 17.81 5.29 13.06
C GLY A 41 17.66 3.82 12.62
N ILE A 42 16.75 3.54 11.69
CA ILE A 42 16.50 2.19 11.15
C ILE A 42 16.82 2.12 9.66
N SER A 43 17.02 0.90 9.14
CA SER A 43 17.21 0.68 7.71
C SER A 43 15.97 1.16 6.92
N PRO A 44 16.14 1.93 5.84
CA PRO A 44 15.03 2.34 4.97
C PRO A 44 14.49 1.18 4.13
N TYR A 45 15.25 0.09 3.99
CA TYR A 45 14.93 -1.04 3.13
C TYR A 45 13.59 -1.72 3.45
N PRO A 46 13.30 -2.13 4.70
CA PRO A 46 11.99 -2.67 5.06
C PRO A 46 10.84 -1.70 4.85
N LEU A 47 11.05 -0.42 5.15
CA LEU A 47 10.00 0.60 4.97
C LEU A 47 9.67 0.79 3.49
N MET A 48 10.69 0.88 2.64
CA MET A 48 10.53 0.99 1.19
C MET A 48 9.84 -0.23 0.60
N MET A 49 10.22 -1.44 1.04
CA MET A 49 9.58 -2.66 0.57
C MET A 49 8.11 -2.74 1.01
N GLY A 50 7.83 -2.37 2.27
CA GLY A 50 6.46 -2.29 2.77
C GLY A 50 5.60 -1.33 1.95
N VAL A 51 6.10 -0.14 1.65
CA VAL A 51 5.42 0.86 0.81
C VAL A 51 5.23 0.35 -0.62
N ALA A 52 6.25 -0.24 -1.24
CA ALA A 52 6.14 -0.76 -2.61
C ALA A 52 5.10 -1.87 -2.75
N LEU A 53 5.08 -2.81 -1.80
CA LEU A 53 4.11 -3.90 -1.76
C LEU A 53 2.70 -3.40 -1.44
N ALA A 54 2.56 -2.47 -0.50
CA ALA A 54 1.27 -1.88 -0.15
C ALA A 54 0.66 -1.07 -1.30
N ALA A 55 1.48 -0.33 -2.05
CA ALA A 55 1.02 0.40 -3.23
C ALA A 55 0.48 -0.53 -4.34
N SER A 56 1.01 -1.75 -4.42
CA SER A 56 0.55 -2.79 -5.36
C SER A 56 -0.78 -3.42 -4.94
N ALA A 57 -1.19 -3.27 -3.67
CA ALA A 57 -2.40 -3.85 -3.09
C ALA A 57 -3.63 -2.94 -3.20
N ALA A 58 -3.85 -2.34 -4.38
CA ALA A 58 -4.91 -1.37 -4.63
C ALA A 58 -6.20 -2.05 -5.15
N PHE A 59 -7.05 -2.52 -4.23
CA PHE A 59 -8.27 -3.27 -4.55
C PHE A 59 -9.57 -2.53 -4.22
N MET A 60 -9.51 -1.49 -3.40
CA MET A 60 -10.68 -0.81 -2.84
C MET A 60 -11.41 0.12 -3.81
N THR A 61 -10.72 0.62 -4.84
CA THR A 61 -11.31 1.55 -5.82
C THR A 61 -11.18 0.99 -7.24
N PRO A 62 -12.10 1.34 -8.14
CA PRO A 62 -11.95 0.95 -9.53
C PRO A 62 -10.90 1.80 -10.25
N PHE A 63 -10.63 3.02 -9.77
CA PHE A 63 -9.73 3.99 -10.39
C PHE A 63 -8.23 3.75 -10.14
N SER A 64 -7.91 2.87 -9.19
CA SER A 64 -6.52 2.61 -8.79
C SER A 64 -5.69 1.91 -9.85
N HIS A 65 -6.34 1.17 -10.76
CA HIS A 65 -5.66 0.55 -11.89
C HIS A 65 -6.57 0.43 -13.11
N LYS A 66 -5.97 0.59 -14.30
CA LYS A 66 -6.68 0.47 -15.58
C LYS A 66 -7.40 -0.88 -15.73
N ALA A 67 -6.84 -1.95 -15.19
CA ALA A 67 -7.48 -3.27 -15.20
C ALA A 67 -8.81 -3.28 -14.41
N ASN A 68 -8.85 -2.65 -13.24
CA ASN A 68 -10.06 -2.56 -12.41
C ASN A 68 -11.15 -1.74 -13.11
N LEU A 69 -10.79 -0.68 -13.83
CA LEU A 69 -11.75 0.09 -14.65
C LEU A 69 -12.35 -0.74 -15.79
N LEU A 70 -11.54 -1.55 -16.47
CA LEU A 70 -12.04 -2.41 -17.56
C LEU A 70 -13.01 -3.46 -17.05
N VAL A 71 -12.70 -4.10 -15.92
CA VAL A 71 -13.60 -5.08 -15.28
C VAL A 71 -14.87 -4.42 -14.76
N MET A 72 -14.78 -3.20 -14.21
CA MET A 72 -15.96 -2.45 -13.78
C MET A 72 -16.92 -2.19 -14.95
N GLY A 73 -16.40 -1.75 -16.10
CA GLY A 73 -17.20 -1.47 -17.30
C GLY A 73 -17.81 -2.74 -17.92
N ALA A 74 -17.01 -3.79 -18.11
CA ALA A 74 -17.48 -5.03 -18.74
C ALA A 74 -18.39 -5.87 -17.82
N GLY A 75 -18.14 -5.85 -16.50
CA GLY A 75 -18.88 -6.62 -15.50
C GLY A 75 -20.09 -5.90 -14.90
N GLY A 76 -20.31 -4.62 -15.24
CA GLY A 76 -21.42 -3.83 -14.70
C GLY A 76 -21.31 -3.53 -13.19
N TYR A 77 -20.11 -3.59 -12.63
CA TYR A 77 -19.86 -3.33 -11.21
C TYR A 77 -19.95 -1.83 -10.88
N ARG A 78 -20.36 -1.50 -9.66
CA ARG A 78 -20.32 -0.14 -9.11
C ARG A 78 -19.07 0.05 -8.28
N SER A 79 -18.64 1.30 -8.09
CA SER A 79 -17.49 1.63 -7.21
C SER A 79 -17.70 1.11 -5.79
N TRP A 80 -18.95 1.02 -5.32
CA TRP A 80 -19.29 0.49 -4.00
C TRP A 80 -19.03 -1.03 -3.88
N ASP A 81 -19.12 -1.77 -4.99
CA ASP A 81 -18.83 -3.22 -4.99
C ASP A 81 -17.34 -3.46 -4.74
N TYR A 82 -16.47 -2.61 -5.32
CA TYR A 82 -15.03 -2.61 -5.09
C TYR A 82 -14.68 -2.24 -3.64
N ILE A 83 -15.31 -1.23 -3.06
CA ILE A 83 -15.04 -0.88 -1.66
C ILE A 83 -15.45 -2.04 -0.74
N LYS A 84 -16.63 -2.64 -0.98
CA LYS A 84 -17.15 -3.71 -0.12
C LYS A 84 -16.30 -4.98 -0.14
N THR A 85 -15.77 -5.37 -1.31
CA THR A 85 -14.95 -6.59 -1.45
C THR A 85 -13.44 -6.33 -1.33
N GLY A 86 -12.97 -5.19 -1.81
CA GLY A 86 -11.58 -4.77 -1.78
C GLY A 86 -11.10 -4.37 -0.38
N THR A 87 -11.93 -3.72 0.45
CA THR A 87 -11.49 -3.28 1.79
C THR A 87 -11.07 -4.45 2.69
N PRO A 88 -11.87 -5.54 2.83
CA PRO A 88 -11.44 -6.70 3.61
C PRO A 88 -10.14 -7.31 3.08
N LEU A 89 -10.00 -7.43 1.76
CA LEU A 89 -8.81 -7.98 1.13
C LEU A 89 -7.57 -7.12 1.38
N THR A 90 -7.69 -5.81 1.21
CA THR A 90 -6.62 -4.85 1.51
C THR A 90 -6.21 -4.95 2.98
N ILE A 91 -7.14 -5.02 3.93
CA ILE A 91 -6.81 -5.17 5.36
C ILE A 91 -5.98 -6.44 5.62
N VAL A 92 -6.38 -7.58 5.05
CA VAL A 92 -5.63 -8.84 5.20
C VAL A 92 -4.21 -8.70 4.66
N ILE A 93 -4.05 -8.03 3.51
CA ILE A 93 -2.73 -7.79 2.90
C ILE A 93 -1.90 -6.86 3.78
N LEU A 94 -2.45 -5.76 4.27
CA LEU A 94 -1.71 -4.83 5.14
C LEU A 94 -1.20 -5.52 6.41
N ILE A 95 -2.05 -6.33 7.07
CA ILE A 95 -1.63 -7.13 8.23
C ILE A 95 -0.50 -8.09 7.86
N THR A 96 -0.64 -8.78 6.72
CA THR A 96 0.36 -9.71 6.22
C THR A 96 1.71 -9.01 5.95
N LEU A 97 1.68 -7.82 5.35
CA LEU A 97 2.89 -7.03 5.09
C LEU A 97 3.56 -6.57 6.38
N ILE A 98 2.80 -6.09 7.36
CA ILE A 98 3.35 -5.63 8.65
C ILE A 98 4.07 -6.78 9.38
N ILE A 99 3.59 -8.02 9.24
CA ILE A 99 4.18 -9.20 9.87
C ILE A 99 5.36 -9.74 9.06
N LEU A 100 5.22 -9.91 7.74
CA LEU A 100 6.21 -10.59 6.91
C LEU A 100 7.37 -9.69 6.48
N VAL A 101 7.14 -8.40 6.23
CA VAL A 101 8.21 -7.51 5.77
C VAL A 101 9.38 -7.47 6.75
N PRO A 102 9.19 -7.32 8.07
CA PRO A 102 10.29 -7.36 9.05
C PRO A 102 11.01 -8.72 9.14
N VAL A 103 10.33 -9.82 8.78
CA VAL A 103 10.90 -11.17 8.79
C VAL A 103 11.87 -11.37 7.63
N PHE A 104 11.53 -10.85 6.45
CA PHE A 104 12.41 -10.91 5.26
C PHE A 104 13.41 -9.76 5.19
N PHE A 105 13.06 -8.61 5.75
CA PHE A 105 13.84 -7.37 5.75
C PHE A 105 13.90 -6.82 7.18
N PRO A 106 14.91 -7.20 7.99
CA PRO A 106 15.04 -6.67 9.34
C PRO A 106 15.32 -5.15 9.34
N PHE A 107 14.85 -4.48 10.39
CA PHE A 107 15.03 -3.03 10.63
C PHE A 107 16.49 -2.66 10.93
#